data_AF-A0A022PFL9-F1
#
_entry.id   AF-A0A022PFL9-F1
#
_cell.length_a   1.000
_cell.length_b   1.000
_cell.length_c   1.000
_cell.angle_alpha   90.00
_cell.angle_beta   90.00
_cell.angle_gamma   90.00
#
_symmetry.space_group_name_H-M   'P 1'
#
loop_
_entity.id
_entity.type
_entity.pdbx_description
1 polymer ?
#
loop_
_entity_poly.entity_id
_entity_poly.type
_entity_poly.pdbx_seq_one_letter_code
_entity_poly.pdbx_strand_id
1 'polypeptide(L)'
;MADKAVSALAESFGRLVHKDGRKFVEESVIENSRMCLIRPLRLLVFVDVGKLLGMLHITLDVSVGDDYTVTQRVIACLYKLARDKFDGVCYLSRHFPSTDFCYAVWESDEEKFEDVGMKNLAEYHDSEYMPSNWKYSSITAEELLEDVLRFKVVSL
;
A
#
# COMPACT_ATOMS: atom_id res chain seq x y z
N MET A 1 1.39 -2.05 -4.34
CA MET A 1 2.65 -2.39 -3.63
C MET A 1 2.98 -1.23 -2.70
N ALA A 2 3.80 -1.42 -1.66
CA ALA A 2 4.20 -0.34 -0.76
C ALA A 2 5.63 -0.56 -0.28
N ASP A 3 6.30 0.52 0.14
CA ASP A 3 7.68 0.45 0.66
C ASP A 3 7.79 -0.33 1.97
N LYS A 4 6.71 -0.37 2.76
CA LYS A 4 6.69 -0.96 4.10
C LYS A 4 5.50 -1.87 4.29
N ALA A 5 5.68 -2.89 5.12
CA ALA A 5 4.62 -3.84 5.46
C ALA A 5 3.40 -3.16 6.06
N VAL A 6 3.59 -2.19 6.96
CA VAL A 6 2.48 -1.42 7.56
C VAL A 6 1.61 -0.73 6.52
N SER A 7 2.22 -0.13 5.49
CA SER A 7 1.50 0.54 4.40
C SER A 7 0.79 -0.48 3.49
N ALA A 8 1.42 -1.62 3.22
CA ALA A 8 0.79 -2.71 2.47
C ALA A 8 -0.43 -3.29 3.20
N LEU A 9 -0.33 -3.49 4.52
CA LEU A 9 -1.43 -3.92 5.38
C LEU A 9 -2.53 -2.86 5.43
N ALA A 10 -2.19 -1.58 5.61
CA ALA A 10 -3.16 -0.49 5.60
C ALA A 10 -3.94 -0.41 4.28
N GLU A 11 -3.28 -0.56 3.14
CA GLU A 11 -3.94 -0.56 1.83
C GLU A 11 -4.82 -1.79 1.57
N SER A 12 -4.49 -2.93 2.20
CA SER A 12 -5.23 -4.17 2.06
C SER A 12 -6.46 -4.21 2.97
N PHE A 13 -6.27 -3.91 4.26
CA PHE A 13 -7.31 -3.98 5.30
C PHE A 13 -8.09 -2.66 5.45
N GLY A 14 -7.50 -1.51 5.13
CA GLY A 14 -8.18 -0.21 5.18
C GLY A 14 -9.39 -0.11 4.25
N ARG A 15 -9.40 -0.88 3.16
CA ARG A 15 -10.56 -1.00 2.27
C ARG A 15 -11.76 -1.66 2.97
N LEU A 16 -11.53 -2.59 3.89
CA LEU A 16 -12.59 -3.22 4.69
C LEU A 16 -13.25 -2.18 5.61
N VAL A 17 -12.46 -1.30 6.20
CA VAL A 17 -12.97 -0.17 7.01
C VAL A 17 -13.81 0.78 6.15
N HIS A 18 -13.35 1.10 4.94
CA HIS A 18 -14.08 2.01 4.05
C HIS A 18 -15.41 1.43 3.56
N LYS A 19 -15.46 0.11 3.31
CA LYS A 19 -16.67 -0.57 2.83
C LYS A 19 -17.70 -0.85 3.93
N ASP A 20 -17.24 -1.35 5.07
CA ASP A 20 -18.13 -1.92 6.09
C ASP A 20 -18.11 -1.13 7.42
N GLY A 21 -17.28 -0.09 7.53
CA GLY A 21 -17.07 0.66 8.77
C GLY A 21 -16.40 -0.15 9.89
N ARG A 22 -16.02 -1.40 9.60
CA ARG A 22 -15.49 -2.35 10.59
C ARG A 22 -13.98 -2.21 10.70
N LYS A 23 -13.50 -2.08 11.93
CA LYS A 23 -12.09 -2.20 12.28
C LYS A 23 -11.72 -3.61 12.76
N PHE A 24 -12.56 -4.60 12.46
CA PHE A 24 -12.34 -5.98 12.88
C PHE A 24 -11.74 -6.77 11.73
N VAL A 25 -10.74 -7.59 12.04
CA VAL A 25 -10.15 -8.55 11.11
C VAL A 25 -10.35 -9.94 11.73
N GLU A 26 -10.94 -10.86 10.97
CA GLU A 26 -11.06 -12.25 11.43
C GLU A 26 -9.68 -12.90 11.44
N GLU A 27 -9.37 -13.68 12.48
CA GLU A 27 -8.10 -14.41 12.62
C GLU A 27 -7.83 -15.31 11.40
N SER A 28 -8.87 -15.97 10.88
CA SER A 28 -8.80 -16.79 9.67
C SER A 28 -8.31 -16.01 8.45
N VAL A 29 -8.57 -14.69 8.36
CA VAL A 29 -8.06 -13.85 7.28
C VAL A 29 -6.55 -13.69 7.39
N ILE A 30 -6.01 -13.59 8.60
CA ILE A 30 -4.55 -13.52 8.82
C ILE A 30 -3.92 -14.86 8.46
N GLU A 31 -4.48 -15.98 8.94
CA GLU A 31 -3.98 -17.33 8.67
C GLU A 31 -3.99 -17.71 7.18
N ASN A 32 -4.93 -17.18 6.41
CA ASN A 32 -5.06 -17.49 4.98
C ASN A 32 -4.41 -16.45 4.06
N SER A 33 -3.97 -15.31 4.60
CA SER A 33 -3.34 -14.25 3.81
C SER A 33 -1.82 -14.37 3.81
N ARG A 34 -1.20 -13.82 2.76
CA ARG A 34 0.25 -13.84 2.60
C ARG A 34 0.79 -12.45 2.26
N MET A 35 1.94 -12.12 2.82
CA MET A 35 2.75 -10.98 2.41
C MET A 35 3.74 -11.44 1.33
N CYS A 36 3.67 -10.82 0.16
CA CYS A 36 4.63 -11.05 -0.91
C CYS A 36 5.73 -9.99 -0.84
N LEU A 37 6.98 -10.44 -0.69
CA LEU A 37 8.17 -9.61 -0.71
C LEU A 37 8.76 -9.64 -2.11
N ILE A 38 8.88 -8.48 -2.71
CA ILE A 38 9.43 -8.32 -4.06
C ILE A 38 10.61 -7.37 -4.01
N ARG A 39 11.57 -7.56 -4.91
CA ARG A 39 12.69 -6.63 -5.08
C ARG A 39 12.75 -6.16 -6.53
N PRO A 40 12.89 -4.85 -6.78
CA PRO A 40 13.04 -4.35 -8.13
C PRO A 40 14.39 -4.78 -8.71
N LEU A 41 14.38 -5.28 -9.94
CA LEU A 41 15.59 -5.75 -10.64
C LEU A 41 16.47 -4.60 -11.17
N ARG A 42 15.89 -3.41 -11.25
CA ARG A 42 16.56 -2.15 -11.62
C ARG A 42 15.96 -0.98 -10.86
N LEU A 43 16.56 0.19 -11.00
CA LEU A 43 15.92 1.41 -10.55
C LEU A 43 14.60 1.63 -11.33
N LEU A 44 13.50 1.78 -10.60
CA LEU A 44 12.19 2.07 -11.16
C LEU A 44 11.87 3.56 -10.97
N VAL A 45 11.23 4.17 -11.96
CA VAL A 45 10.90 5.60 -11.96
C VAL A 45 9.38 5.78 -11.94
N PHE A 46 8.89 6.49 -10.93
CA PHE A 46 7.46 6.68 -10.71
C PHE A 46 7.06 8.15 -10.78
N VAL A 47 5.83 8.40 -11.22
CA VAL A 47 5.21 9.72 -11.15
C VAL A 47 4.52 9.88 -9.80
N ASP A 48 4.88 10.93 -9.07
CA ASP A 48 4.22 11.32 -7.82
C ASP A 48 2.85 11.95 -8.13
N VAL A 49 1.79 11.17 -7.91
CA VAL A 49 0.41 11.59 -8.23
C VAL A 49 -0.04 12.74 -7.35
N GLY A 50 0.37 12.77 -6.08
CA GLY A 50 0.01 13.85 -5.17
C GLY A 50 0.56 15.20 -5.67
N LYS A 51 1.83 15.22 -6.07
CA LYS A 51 2.44 16.42 -6.68
C LYS A 51 1.82 16.78 -8.03
N LEU A 52 1.57 15.79 -8.89
CA LEU A 52 0.95 16.02 -10.20
C LEU A 52 -0.43 16.68 -10.05
N LEU A 53 -1.28 16.15 -9.17
CA LEU A 53 -2.60 16.72 -8.90
C LEU A 53 -2.50 18.14 -8.36
N GLY A 54 -1.56 18.39 -7.43
CA GLY A 54 -1.28 19.74 -6.93
C GLY A 54 -0.86 20.72 -8.05
N MET A 55 -0.01 20.28 -8.98
CA MET A 55 0.38 21.08 -10.16
C MET A 55 -0.78 21.33 -11.13
N LEU A 56 -1.74 20.42 -11.20
CA LEU A 56 -2.96 20.57 -12.00
C LEU A 56 -4.06 21.36 -11.27
N HIS A 57 -3.78 21.88 -10.08
CA HIS A 57 -4.77 22.53 -9.20
C HIS A 57 -5.99 21.63 -8.88
N ILE A 58 -5.79 20.30 -8.84
CA ILE A 58 -6.78 19.34 -8.39
C ILE A 58 -6.58 19.12 -6.89
N THR A 59 -7.61 19.41 -6.11
CA THR A 59 -7.55 19.29 -4.65
C THR A 59 -7.66 17.84 -4.18
N LEU A 60 -7.18 17.59 -2.96
CA LEU A 60 -7.15 16.25 -2.37
C LEU A 60 -8.56 15.65 -2.24
N ASP A 61 -9.56 16.44 -1.85
CA ASP A 61 -10.96 16.02 -1.74
C ASP A 61 -11.54 15.49 -3.06
N VAL A 62 -11.15 16.07 -4.20
CA VAL A 62 -11.58 15.62 -5.54
C VAL A 62 -10.91 14.30 -5.96
N SER A 63 -9.70 14.04 -5.46
CA SER A 63 -8.89 12.87 -5.86
C SER A 63 -9.01 11.67 -4.91
N VAL A 64 -9.34 11.91 -3.65
CA VAL A 64 -9.52 10.87 -2.62
C VAL A 64 -10.98 10.66 -2.20
N GLY A 65 -11.90 11.46 -2.74
CA GLY A 65 -13.34 11.30 -2.55
C GLY A 65 -13.87 9.95 -3.05
N ASP A 66 -15.14 9.67 -2.74
CA ASP A 66 -15.79 8.42 -3.17
C ASP A 66 -15.99 8.37 -4.70
N ASP A 67 -16.06 9.52 -5.36
CA ASP A 67 -16.04 9.60 -6.83
C ASP A 67 -14.61 9.50 -7.36
N TYR A 68 -14.21 8.28 -7.69
CA TYR A 68 -12.88 7.97 -8.19
C TYR A 68 -12.67 8.30 -9.68
N THR A 69 -13.68 8.88 -10.35
CA THR A 69 -13.65 9.13 -11.81
C THR A 69 -12.52 10.08 -12.21
N VAL A 70 -12.26 11.12 -11.42
CA VAL A 70 -11.20 12.10 -11.71
C VAL A 70 -9.84 11.42 -11.65
N THR A 71 -9.57 10.69 -10.56
CA THR A 71 -8.32 9.95 -10.38
C THR A 71 -8.12 8.92 -11.50
N GLN A 72 -9.15 8.15 -11.86
CA GLN A 72 -9.07 7.21 -12.99
C GLN A 72 -8.72 7.90 -14.31
N ARG A 73 -9.34 9.06 -14.61
CA ARG A 73 -9.04 9.82 -15.83
C ARG A 73 -7.61 10.35 -15.84
N VAL A 74 -7.12 10.89 -14.72
CA VAL A 74 -5.74 11.38 -14.59
C VAL A 74 -4.76 10.23 -14.84
N ILE A 75 -4.97 9.08 -14.20
CA ILE A 75 -4.12 7.89 -14.40
C ILE A 75 -4.18 7.39 -15.85
N ALA A 76 -5.37 7.34 -16.47
CA ALA A 76 -5.51 6.93 -17.86
C ALA A 76 -4.78 7.86 -18.84
N CYS A 77 -4.86 9.17 -18.62
CA CYS A 77 -4.10 10.16 -19.40
C CYS A 77 -2.59 9.99 -19.18
N LEU A 78 -2.16 9.82 -17.94
CA LEU A 78 -0.75 9.65 -17.60
C LEU A 78 -0.17 8.39 -18.24
N TYR A 79 -0.89 7.27 -18.18
CA TYR A 79 -0.49 6.03 -18.85
C TYR A 79 -0.28 6.27 -20.36
N LYS A 80 -1.23 6.90 -21.04
CA LYS A 80 -1.11 7.18 -22.48
C LYS A 80 0.08 8.09 -22.84
N LEU A 81 0.40 9.07 -22.00
CA LEU A 81 1.42 10.07 -22.29
C LEU A 81 2.83 9.65 -21.86
N ALA A 82 2.93 8.77 -20.86
CA ALA A 82 4.15 8.62 -20.09
C ALA A 82 4.55 7.17 -19.81
N ARG A 83 3.77 6.16 -20.25
CA ARG A 83 4.08 4.73 -20.01
C ARG A 83 5.47 4.29 -20.50
N ASP A 84 6.00 4.93 -21.54
CA ASP A 84 7.31 4.57 -22.10
C ASP A 84 8.48 5.27 -21.36
N LYS A 85 8.18 6.18 -20.42
CA LYS A 85 9.17 6.99 -19.68
C LYS A 85 9.20 6.68 -18.18
N PHE A 86 8.13 6.12 -17.65
CA PHE A 86 7.96 5.84 -16.23
C PHE A 86 7.40 4.43 -16.06
N ASP A 87 7.73 3.80 -14.95
CA ASP A 87 7.31 2.44 -14.61
C ASP A 87 5.93 2.39 -13.96
N GLY A 88 5.42 3.53 -13.51
CA GLY A 88 4.17 3.57 -12.77
C GLY A 88 3.89 4.92 -12.13
N VAL A 89 3.06 4.86 -11.11
CA VAL A 89 2.76 5.96 -10.20
C VAL A 89 3.07 5.60 -8.76
N CYS A 90 3.41 6.62 -7.97
CA CYS A 90 3.44 6.55 -6.52
C CYS A 90 2.45 7.54 -5.89
N TYR A 91 1.93 7.19 -4.72
CA TYR A 91 0.95 7.97 -3.97
C TYR A 91 1.05 7.66 -2.47
N LEU A 92 0.62 8.59 -1.62
CA LEU A 92 0.53 8.33 -0.18
C LEU A 92 -0.72 7.49 0.11
N SER A 93 -0.61 6.55 1.06
CA SER A 93 -1.78 5.77 1.47
C SER A 93 -2.86 6.67 2.08
N ARG A 94 -4.11 6.49 1.64
CA ARG A 94 -5.27 7.15 2.26
C ARG A 94 -5.68 6.48 3.57
N HIS A 95 -5.28 5.23 3.77
CA HIS A 95 -5.67 4.38 4.89
C HIS A 95 -4.69 4.47 6.05
N PHE A 96 -3.45 4.88 5.77
CA PHE A 96 -2.44 5.18 6.76
C PHE A 96 -1.61 6.37 6.27
N PRO A 97 -1.89 7.60 6.75
CA PRO A 97 -1.14 8.79 6.34
C PRO A 97 0.27 8.76 6.97
N SER A 98 1.12 7.85 6.48
CA SER A 98 2.55 7.86 6.72
C SER A 98 3.25 8.67 5.63
N THR A 99 4.54 8.91 5.83
CA THR A 99 5.42 9.55 4.85
C THR A 99 5.80 8.63 3.69
N ASP A 100 5.28 7.40 3.65
CA ASP A 100 5.74 6.35 2.74
C ASP A 100 4.83 6.22 1.52
N PHE A 101 5.44 5.83 0.39
CA PHE A 101 4.71 5.68 -0.86
C PHE A 101 4.13 4.28 -1.01
N CYS A 102 2.93 4.28 -1.58
CA CYS A 102 2.35 3.14 -2.28
C CYS A 102 2.62 3.30 -3.77
N TYR A 103 2.73 2.18 -4.48
CA TYR A 103 3.09 2.13 -5.89
C TYR A 103 2.07 1.30 -6.67
N ALA A 104 1.72 1.81 -7.85
CA ALA A 104 1.05 1.06 -8.90
C ALA A 104 1.95 1.08 -10.15
N VAL A 105 2.29 -0.11 -10.64
CA VAL A 105 3.21 -0.31 -11.77
C VAL A 105 2.40 -0.55 -13.03
N TRP A 106 2.87 -0.01 -14.14
CA TRP A 106 2.30 -0.31 -15.46
C TRP A 106 2.59 -1.74 -15.86
N GLU A 107 1.55 -2.41 -16.35
CA GLU A 107 1.69 -3.71 -16.98
C GLU A 107 2.65 -3.63 -18.18
N SER A 108 3.58 -4.57 -18.24
CA SER A 108 4.60 -4.68 -19.29
C SER A 108 5.09 -6.12 -19.38
N ASP A 109 5.60 -6.50 -20.56
CA ASP A 109 6.25 -7.80 -20.76
C ASP A 109 7.65 -7.89 -20.11
N GLU A 110 8.22 -6.76 -19.69
CA GLU A 110 9.47 -6.72 -18.92
C GLU A 110 9.27 -7.24 -17.50
N GLU A 111 10.09 -8.20 -17.10
CA GLU A 111 10.19 -8.63 -15.70
C GLU A 111 10.87 -7.54 -14.87
N LYS A 112 10.09 -6.83 -14.05
CA LYS A 112 10.56 -5.68 -13.25
C LYS A 112 10.95 -6.06 -11.81
N PHE A 113 10.47 -7.20 -11.33
CA PHE A 113 10.61 -7.63 -9.95
C PHE A 113 11.00 -9.09 -9.88
N GLU A 114 11.86 -9.42 -8.91
CA GLU A 114 12.02 -10.79 -8.45
C GLU A 114 11.14 -11.04 -7.22
N ASP A 115 10.62 -12.26 -7.10
CA ASP A 115 10.02 -12.77 -5.87
C ASP A 115 11.14 -13.09 -4.87
N VAL A 116 11.16 -12.36 -3.75
CA VAL A 116 12.13 -12.56 -2.66
C VAL A 116 11.56 -13.46 -1.57
N GLY A 117 10.27 -13.77 -1.65
CA GLY A 117 9.60 -14.70 -0.78
C GLY A 117 8.16 -14.29 -0.51
N MET A 118 7.37 -15.29 -0.15
CA MET A 118 6.00 -15.13 0.28
C MET A 118 5.87 -15.72 1.68
N LYS A 119 5.41 -14.92 2.63
CA LYS A 119 5.23 -15.34 4.03
C LYS A 119 3.76 -15.31 4.40
N ASN A 120 3.29 -16.31 5.14
CA ASN A 120 1.98 -16.24 5.79
C ASN A 120 1.96 -15.04 6.74
N LEU A 121 0.86 -14.29 6.80
CA LEU A 121 0.76 -13.16 7.74
C LEU A 121 0.87 -13.63 9.20
N ALA A 122 0.35 -14.81 9.54
CA ALA A 122 0.46 -15.38 10.88
C ALA A 122 1.91 -15.65 11.32
N GLU A 123 2.83 -15.81 10.36
CA GLU A 123 4.26 -16.07 10.59
C GLU A 123 5.14 -14.86 10.22
N TYR A 124 4.52 -13.74 9.85
CA TYR A 124 5.24 -12.58 9.35
C TYR A 124 5.76 -11.71 10.50
N HIS A 125 7.04 -11.35 10.42
CA HIS A 125 7.72 -10.43 11.32
C HIS A 125 8.51 -9.39 10.52
N ASP A 126 8.38 -8.12 10.89
CA ASP A 126 9.18 -7.00 10.38
C ASP A 126 10.17 -6.57 11.46
N SER A 127 11.45 -6.48 11.11
CA SER A 127 12.53 -6.03 11.99
C SER A 127 13.21 -4.74 11.51
N GLU A 128 12.79 -4.21 10.37
CA GLU A 128 13.42 -3.05 9.73
C GLU A 128 12.61 -1.78 9.97
N TYR A 129 11.28 -1.89 9.89
CA TYR A 129 10.38 -0.73 9.88
C TYR A 129 9.40 -0.73 11.06
N MET A 130 9.94 -0.65 12.26
CA MET A 130 9.18 -0.63 13.51
C MET A 130 8.85 0.79 14.00
N PRO A 131 7.76 0.98 14.76
CA PRO A 131 7.51 2.24 15.46
C PRO A 131 8.69 2.64 16.36
N SER A 132 8.98 3.94 16.47
CA SER A 132 10.18 4.43 17.18
C SER A 132 10.28 4.01 18.66
N ASN A 133 9.15 3.67 19.29
CA ASN A 133 9.09 3.24 20.70
C ASN A 133 8.85 1.73 20.85
N TRP A 134 9.03 0.95 19.79
CA TRP A 134 8.87 -0.50 19.84
C TRP A 134 9.96 -1.13 20.72
N LYS A 135 9.56 -2.01 21.65
CA LYS A 135 10.45 -2.54 22.69
C LYS A 135 11.16 -3.83 22.28
N TYR A 136 10.72 -4.46 21.20
CA TYR A 136 11.18 -5.78 20.76
C TYR A 136 12.00 -5.67 19.48
N SER A 137 12.71 -6.75 19.12
CA SER A 137 13.57 -6.83 17.93
C SER A 137 12.80 -6.95 16.61
N SER A 138 11.51 -7.24 16.69
CA SER A 138 10.62 -7.38 15.54
C SER A 138 9.18 -7.07 15.96
N ILE A 139 8.33 -6.78 14.99
CA ILE A 139 6.88 -6.63 15.13
C ILE A 139 6.16 -7.62 14.22
N THR A 140 5.12 -8.28 14.72
CA THR A 140 4.28 -9.23 13.96
C THR A 140 3.29 -8.51 13.04
N ALA A 141 2.72 -9.23 12.06
CA ALA A 141 1.62 -8.67 11.27
C ALA A 141 0.39 -8.33 12.12
N GLU A 142 0.09 -9.14 13.15
CA GLU A 142 -1.01 -8.90 14.09
C GLU A 142 -0.78 -7.62 14.90
N GLU A 143 0.40 -7.43 15.50
CA GLU A 143 0.76 -6.19 16.21
C GLU A 143 0.74 -4.97 15.27
N LEU A 144 1.17 -5.12 14.02
CA LEU A 144 1.03 -4.05 13.02
C LEU A 144 -0.44 -3.69 12.78
N LEU A 145 -1.34 -4.67 12.70
CA LEU A 145 -2.77 -4.44 12.53
C LEU A 145 -3.39 -3.79 13.78
N GLU A 146 -3.11 -4.31 14.99
CA GLU A 146 -3.74 -3.86 16.22
C GLU A 146 -3.11 -2.59 16.82
N ASP A 147 -1.80 -2.61 17.05
CA ASP A 147 -1.11 -1.54 17.79
C ASP A 147 -0.80 -0.33 16.92
N VAL A 148 -0.53 -0.54 15.63
CA VAL A 148 -0.17 0.53 14.69
C VAL A 148 -1.39 1.01 13.91
N LEU A 149 -2.11 0.10 13.25
CA LEU A 149 -3.23 0.44 12.37
C LEU A 149 -4.58 0.50 13.09
N ARG A 150 -4.66 0.11 14.37
CA ARG A 150 -5.87 0.20 15.21
C ARG A 150 -7.03 -0.65 14.71
N PHE A 151 -6.73 -1.76 14.05
CA PHE A 151 -7.69 -2.85 13.88
C PHE A 151 -7.82 -3.65 15.19
N LYS A 152 -8.79 -4.54 15.23
CA LYS A 152 -8.95 -5.54 16.27
C LYS A 152 -9.07 -6.90 15.62
N VAL A 153 -8.16 -7.81 15.93
CA VAL A 153 -8.24 -9.19 15.46
C VAL A 153 -9.23 -9.94 16.34
N VAL A 154 -10.10 -10.71 15.72
CA VAL A 154 -11.17 -11.47 16.40
C VAL A 154 -11.24 -12.89 15.89
N SER A 155 -11.41 -13.83 16.82
CA SER A 155 -11.80 -15.20 16.52
C SER A 155 -13.33 -15.25 16.49
N LEU A 156 -13.93 -15.29 15.29
CA LEU A 156 -15.38 -15.37 15.07
C LEU A 156 -15.81 -16.78 14.67
#